data_AF-A0A150LXT0-F1
#
_entry.id   AF-A0A150LXT0-F1
#
_cell.length_a   1.000
_cell.length_b   1.000
_cell.length_c   1.000
_cell.angle_alpha   90.00
_cell.angle_beta   90.00
_cell.angle_gamma   90.00
#
_symmetry.space_group_name_H-M   'P 1'
#
loop_
_entity.id
_entity.type
_entity.pdbx_description
1 polymer ?
#
loop_
_entity_poly.entity_id
_entity_poly.type
_entity_poly.pdbx_seq_one_letter_code
_entity_poly.pdbx_strand_id
1 'polypeptide(L)'
;MKTVRVMKIVSPDESQLRSLDELMRVFCSAKRYAFHRLLEGRNAKDIIKHLPRQFRLNKRYAEDAVLLAQSLISFQRELLPIRLEDVQAKIEKTEKKIDEYQHGRKTPKNVDLPTCLGGLHQRLEKLKAKEAELKHHLDHGTIPRVIFGGKQNFYKRLKGKITNEEWKDLRSNQLYARGDKSKKGNLNIRLLYDDHTDECYVEIANPLGQQEGKHAPRLRFPVSVPEKYEEEIIDVVMGEQVGVSAKGKPIIEYQPYTVEIQRKNGEYYVQLIYEEEVYGRKHCFETRKLHPIESILLS
;
A
#
# COMPACT_ATOMS: atom_id res chain seq x y z
N MET A 1 9.72 17.29 -1.97
CA MET A 1 9.25 16.20 -2.87
C MET A 1 9.18 14.92 -2.06
N LYS A 2 8.17 14.05 -2.26
CA LYS A 2 8.16 12.73 -1.58
C LYS A 2 9.15 11.81 -2.27
N THR A 3 10.12 11.34 -1.51
CA THR A 3 11.20 10.49 -1.98
C THR A 3 11.00 9.08 -1.41
N VAL A 4 11.16 8.06 -2.26
CA VAL A 4 11.05 6.64 -1.87
C VAL A 4 12.37 5.94 -2.14
N ARG A 5 12.87 5.22 -1.14
CA ARG A 5 14.06 4.36 -1.24
C ARG A 5 13.68 2.95 -0.86
N VAL A 6 14.12 1.98 -1.66
CA VAL A 6 13.79 0.56 -1.47
C VAL A 6 15.07 -0.16 -1.08
N MET A 7 14.98 -0.91 0.00
CA MET A 7 16.05 -1.75 0.52
C MET A 7 15.54 -3.19 0.70
N LYS A 8 16.44 -4.16 0.79
CA LYS A 8 16.09 -5.58 0.92
C LYS A 8 16.54 -6.12 2.27
N ILE A 9 15.67 -6.83 3.00
CA ILE A 9 16.10 -7.57 4.19
C ILE A 9 16.92 -8.79 3.75
N VAL A 10 18.13 -8.92 4.28
CA VAL A 10 19.07 -10.01 3.97
C VAL A 10 19.31 -10.85 5.23
N SER A 11 18.23 -11.34 5.85
CA SER A 11 18.34 -12.11 7.08
C SER A 11 18.28 -13.61 6.83
N PRO A 12 19.22 -14.40 7.38
CA PRO A 12 19.14 -15.85 7.41
C PRO A 12 18.26 -16.39 8.55
N ASP A 13 17.82 -15.54 9.48
CA ASP A 13 17.06 -15.96 10.67
C ASP A 13 15.58 -16.20 10.35
N GLU A 14 15.24 -17.44 10.03
CA GLU A 14 13.86 -17.84 9.75
C GLU A 14 12.90 -17.61 10.93
N SER A 15 13.38 -17.66 12.18
CA SER A 15 12.54 -17.49 13.36
C SER A 15 12.05 -16.05 13.48
N GLN A 16 12.94 -15.09 13.26
CA GLN A 16 12.56 -13.68 13.20
C GLN A 16 11.69 -13.39 11.99
N LEU A 17 11.97 -13.98 10.82
CA LEU A 17 11.12 -13.82 9.63
C LEU A 17 9.69 -14.34 9.88
N ARG A 18 9.52 -15.50 10.53
CA ARG A 18 8.21 -16.01 10.96
C ARG A 18 7.49 -15.04 11.91
N SER A 19 8.23 -14.42 12.83
CA SER A 19 7.67 -13.42 13.75
C SER A 19 7.23 -12.14 13.02
N LEU A 20 7.98 -11.73 11.99
CA LEU A 20 7.62 -10.62 11.11
C LEU A 20 6.36 -10.94 10.30
N ASP A 21 6.28 -12.14 9.73
CA ASP A 21 5.10 -12.62 9.01
C ASP A 21 3.86 -12.62 9.89
N GLU A 22 3.98 -13.06 11.14
CA GLU A 22 2.87 -13.02 12.08
C GLU A 22 2.43 -11.58 12.38
N LEU A 23 3.38 -10.67 12.60
CA LEU A 23 3.08 -9.25 12.81
C LEU A 23 2.39 -8.62 11.59
N MET A 24 2.87 -8.90 10.38
CA MET A 24 2.27 -8.44 9.12
C MET A 24 0.85 -8.98 8.95
N ARG A 25 0.63 -10.27 9.24
CA ARG A 25 -0.70 -10.91 9.22
C ARG A 25 -1.68 -10.24 10.17
N VAL A 26 -1.26 -9.97 11.40
CA VAL A 26 -2.10 -9.32 12.42
C VAL A 26 -2.38 -7.87 12.05
N PHE A 27 -1.36 -7.11 11.64
CA PHE A 27 -1.50 -5.72 11.19
C PHE A 27 -2.47 -5.60 10.01
N CYS A 28 -2.29 -6.43 8.98
CA CYS A 28 -3.18 -6.45 7.81
C CYS A 28 -4.62 -6.85 8.19
N SER A 29 -4.79 -7.72 9.19
CA SER A 29 -6.12 -8.08 9.71
C SER A 29 -6.77 -6.91 10.46
N ALA A 30 -6.01 -6.18 11.27
CA ALA A 30 -6.47 -4.96 11.93
C ALA A 30 -6.87 -3.87 10.91
N LYS A 31 -6.08 -3.65 9.85
CA LYS A 31 -6.39 -2.72 8.76
C LYS A 31 -7.72 -3.08 8.07
N ARG A 32 -7.92 -4.36 7.73
CA ARG A 32 -9.17 -4.83 7.12
C ARG A 32 -10.36 -4.65 8.05
N TYR A 33 -10.20 -4.99 9.33
CA TYR A 33 -11.23 -4.79 10.33
C TYR A 33 -11.62 -3.31 10.42
N ALA A 34 -10.63 -2.43 10.56
CA ALA A 34 -10.84 -0.98 10.58
C ALA A 34 -11.57 -0.50 9.32
N PHE A 35 -11.16 -0.95 8.13
CA PHE A 35 -11.81 -0.60 6.86
C PHE A 35 -13.31 -0.92 6.87
N HIS A 36 -13.70 -2.14 7.25
CA HIS A 36 -15.11 -2.52 7.29
C HIS A 36 -15.89 -1.74 8.35
N ARG A 37 -15.31 -1.53 9.54
CA ARG A 37 -15.95 -0.76 10.62
C ARG A 37 -16.14 0.71 10.25
N LEU A 38 -15.21 1.31 9.52
CA LEU A 38 -15.32 2.67 9.01
C LEU A 38 -16.44 2.79 7.97
N LEU A 39 -16.60 1.80 7.09
CA LEU A 39 -17.71 1.76 6.13
C LEU A 39 -19.08 1.59 6.79
N GLU A 40 -19.14 0.94 7.95
CA GLU A 40 -20.34 0.86 8.79
C GLU A 40 -20.62 2.15 9.58
N GLY A 41 -19.81 3.20 9.42
CA GLY A 41 -19.98 4.49 10.10
C GLY A 41 -19.43 4.53 11.53
N ARG A 42 -18.66 3.53 11.98
CA ARG A 42 -18.04 3.59 13.32
C ARG A 42 -16.96 4.66 13.39
N ASN A 43 -16.85 5.31 14.54
CA ASN A 43 -15.86 6.35 14.78
C ASN A 43 -14.43 5.79 14.81
N ALA A 44 -13.51 6.47 14.12
CA ALA A 44 -12.10 6.09 14.06
C ALA A 44 -11.43 5.99 15.44
N LYS A 45 -11.74 6.91 16.37
CA LYS A 45 -11.17 6.90 17.73
C LYS A 45 -11.56 5.65 18.52
N ASP A 46 -12.80 5.19 18.34
CA ASP A 46 -13.29 3.99 19.04
C ASP A 46 -12.68 2.72 18.44
N ILE A 47 -12.50 2.69 17.11
CA ILE A 47 -11.76 1.62 16.45
C ILE A 47 -10.32 1.57 16.97
N ILE A 48 -9.62 2.70 17.02
CA ILE A 48 -8.23 2.78 17.53
C ILE A 48 -8.14 2.28 18.98
N LYS A 49 -9.11 2.60 19.85
CA LYS A 49 -9.15 2.09 21.24
C LYS A 49 -9.38 0.58 21.31
N HIS A 50 -10.16 0.02 20.38
CA HIS A 50 -10.50 -1.39 20.37
C HIS A 50 -9.38 -2.28 19.79
N LEU A 51 -8.70 -1.81 18.73
CA LEU A 51 -7.72 -2.60 17.99
C LEU A 51 -6.61 -3.22 18.87
N PRO A 52 -5.99 -2.51 19.84
CA PRO A 52 -4.96 -3.09 20.72
C PRO A 52 -5.43 -4.32 21.47
N ARG A 53 -6.65 -4.30 22.01
CA ARG A 53 -7.22 -5.44 22.76
C ARG A 53 -7.53 -6.62 21.84
N GLN A 54 -8.05 -6.34 20.65
CA GLN A 54 -8.48 -7.38 19.70
C GLN A 54 -7.32 -8.05 18.97
N PHE A 55 -6.30 -7.27 18.61
CA PHE A 55 -5.21 -7.70 17.74
C PHE A 55 -3.85 -7.73 18.44
N ARG A 56 -3.78 -7.45 19.76
CA ARG A 56 -2.53 -7.38 20.54
C ARG A 56 -1.49 -6.43 19.91
N LEU A 57 -1.96 -5.37 19.27
CA LEU A 57 -1.11 -4.33 18.68
C LEU A 57 -0.89 -3.19 19.67
N ASN A 58 0.24 -2.49 19.54
CA ASN A 58 0.41 -1.23 20.25
C ASN A 58 -0.49 -0.14 19.65
N LYS A 59 -0.70 0.95 20.41
CA LYS A 59 -1.57 2.06 19.99
C LYS A 59 -1.15 2.68 18.64
N ARG A 60 0.16 2.80 18.38
CA ARG A 60 0.68 3.39 17.14
C ARG A 60 0.33 2.53 15.92
N TYR A 61 0.53 1.21 15.97
CA TYR A 61 0.10 0.33 14.89
C TYR A 61 -1.42 0.34 14.69
N ALA A 62 -2.20 0.49 15.76
CA ALA A 62 -3.65 0.65 15.65
C ALA A 62 -4.03 1.96 14.94
N GLU A 63 -3.39 3.08 15.29
CA GLU A 63 -3.56 4.37 14.60
C GLU A 63 -3.19 4.26 13.11
N ASP A 64 -2.06 3.61 12.81
CA ASP A 64 -1.55 3.45 11.45
C ASP A 64 -2.45 2.53 10.60
N ALA A 65 -2.96 1.44 11.18
CA ALA A 65 -3.92 0.56 10.51
C ALA A 65 -5.22 1.28 10.15
N VAL A 66 -5.72 2.15 11.04
CA VAL A 66 -6.92 2.97 10.79
C VAL A 66 -6.63 4.05 9.76
N LEU A 67 -5.47 4.70 9.82
CA LEU A 67 -5.05 5.67 8.83
C LEU A 67 -5.03 5.05 7.43
N LEU A 68 -4.36 3.90 7.25
CA LEU A 68 -4.33 3.21 5.96
C LEU A 68 -5.73 2.80 5.48
N ALA A 69 -6.62 2.40 6.39
CA ALA A 69 -7.99 2.08 6.04
C ALA A 69 -8.76 3.32 5.55
N GLN A 70 -8.59 4.47 6.20
CA GLN A 70 -9.17 5.75 5.78
C GLN A 70 -8.63 6.19 4.42
N SER A 71 -7.31 6.15 4.23
CA SER A 71 -6.67 6.47 2.93
C SER A 71 -7.14 5.55 1.81
N LEU A 72 -7.35 4.27 2.10
CA LEU A 72 -7.92 3.35 1.12
C LEU A 72 -9.35 3.72 0.74
N ILE A 73 -10.18 4.11 1.72
CA ILE A 73 -11.56 4.54 1.45
C ILE A 73 -11.58 5.83 0.63
N SER A 74 -10.77 6.83 0.99
CA SER A 74 -10.69 8.09 0.24
C SER A 74 -10.24 7.82 -1.20
N PHE A 75 -9.20 7.00 -1.38
CA PHE A 75 -8.71 6.61 -2.70
C PHE A 75 -9.79 5.90 -3.54
N GLN A 76 -10.58 5.00 -2.96
CA GLN A 76 -11.68 4.36 -3.70
C GLN A 76 -12.78 5.35 -4.12
N ARG A 77 -13.02 6.40 -3.32
CA ARG A 77 -13.99 7.46 -3.66
C ARG A 77 -13.45 8.35 -4.77
N GLU A 78 -12.20 8.79 -4.67
CA GLU A 78 -11.54 9.64 -5.67
C GLU A 78 -11.42 8.96 -7.03
N LEU A 79 -11.15 7.64 -7.05
CA LEU A 79 -11.10 6.87 -8.30
C LEU A 79 -12.46 6.56 -8.92
N LEU A 80 -13.55 6.70 -8.17
CA LEU A 80 -14.88 6.32 -8.64
C LEU A 80 -15.31 7.06 -9.92
N PRO A 81 -15.23 8.40 -10.01
CA PRO A 81 -15.58 9.13 -11.23
C PRO A 81 -14.70 8.73 -12.42
N ILE A 82 -13.39 8.60 -12.22
CA ILE A 82 -12.44 8.21 -13.28
C ILE A 82 -12.80 6.82 -13.84
N ARG A 83 -13.11 5.86 -12.95
CA ARG A 83 -13.55 4.52 -13.37
C ARG A 83 -14.87 4.53 -14.12
N LEU A 84 -15.78 5.43 -13.77
CA LEU A 84 -17.05 5.58 -14.46
C LEU A 84 -16.82 6.10 -15.89
N GLU A 85 -16.02 7.15 -16.04
CA GLU A 85 -15.62 7.70 -17.35
C GLU A 85 -14.94 6.64 -18.23
N ASP A 86 -14.02 5.86 -17.66
CA ASP A 86 -13.35 4.75 -18.37
C ASP A 86 -14.33 3.69 -18.88
N VAL A 87 -15.37 3.39 -18.11
CA VAL A 87 -16.40 2.42 -18.50
C VAL A 87 -17.28 3.02 -19.60
N GLN A 88 -17.67 4.29 -19.49
CA GLN A 88 -18.45 5.00 -20.52
C GLN A 88 -17.69 5.07 -21.85
N ALA A 89 -16.41 5.44 -21.82
CA ALA A 89 -15.57 5.42 -23.01
C ALA A 89 -15.44 4.00 -23.64
N LYS A 90 -15.48 2.94 -22.82
CA LYS A 90 -15.51 1.54 -23.32
C LYS A 90 -16.86 1.17 -23.91
N ILE A 91 -17.97 1.69 -23.37
CA ILE A 91 -19.33 1.52 -23.91
C ILE A 91 -19.39 2.16 -25.30
N GLU A 92 -19.04 3.44 -25.42
CA GLU A 92 -19.04 4.19 -26.68
C GLU A 92 -18.22 3.49 -27.77
N LYS A 93 -17.00 3.04 -27.42
CA LYS A 93 -16.14 2.28 -28.35
C LYS A 93 -16.77 0.95 -28.79
N THR A 94 -17.50 0.28 -27.89
CA THR A 94 -18.16 -0.99 -28.19
C THR A 94 -19.39 -0.77 -29.07
N GLU A 95 -20.20 0.25 -28.78
CA GLU A 95 -21.38 0.64 -29.58
C GLU A 95 -20.98 1.07 -30.99
N LYS A 96 -19.94 1.90 -31.13
CA LYS A 96 -19.40 2.27 -32.44
C LYS A 96 -18.93 1.04 -33.24
N LYS A 97 -18.32 0.06 -32.58
CA LYS A 97 -17.86 -1.17 -33.25
C LYS A 97 -19.02 -2.05 -33.70
N ILE A 98 -20.10 -2.12 -32.91
CA ILE A 98 -21.34 -2.80 -33.29
C ILE A 98 -21.95 -2.12 -34.52
N ASP A 99 -22.06 -0.79 -34.50
CA ASP A 99 -22.58 0.01 -35.62
C ASP A 99 -21.79 -0.21 -36.91
N GLU A 100 -20.45 -0.15 -36.84
CA GLU A 100 -19.57 -0.37 -37.99
C GLU A 100 -19.73 -1.77 -38.61
N TYR A 101 -19.97 -2.79 -37.79
CA TYR A 101 -20.19 -4.17 -38.25
C TYR A 101 -21.61 -4.38 -38.81
N GLN A 102 -22.63 -3.78 -38.20
CA GLN A 102 -24.01 -3.86 -38.69
C GLN A 102 -24.17 -3.18 -40.05
N HIS A 103 -23.50 -2.06 -40.28
CA HIS A 103 -23.54 -1.31 -41.54
C HIS A 103 -22.50 -1.77 -42.57
N GLY A 104 -21.79 -2.87 -42.31
CA GLY A 104 -20.80 -3.43 -43.25
C GLY A 104 -19.55 -2.55 -43.49
N ARG A 105 -19.32 -1.52 -42.66
CA ARG A 105 -18.12 -0.66 -42.76
C ARG A 105 -16.85 -1.39 -42.33
N LYS A 106 -16.99 -2.44 -41.52
CA LYS A 106 -15.94 -3.37 -41.16
C LYS A 106 -16.47 -4.80 -41.16
N THR A 107 -15.57 -5.76 -41.27
CA THR A 107 -15.90 -7.18 -41.16
C THR A 107 -15.00 -7.86 -40.13
N PRO A 108 -15.52 -8.85 -39.38
CA PRO A 108 -14.69 -9.66 -38.49
C PRO A 108 -13.76 -10.57 -39.30
N LYS A 109 -12.50 -10.69 -38.84
CA LYS A 109 -11.46 -11.47 -39.55
C LYS A 109 -11.51 -12.98 -39.28
N ASN A 110 -11.85 -13.37 -38.05
CA ASN A 110 -11.64 -14.74 -37.56
C ASN A 110 -12.94 -15.48 -37.20
N VAL A 111 -14.07 -14.79 -37.18
CA VAL A 111 -15.35 -15.30 -36.67
C VAL A 111 -16.47 -14.75 -37.55
N ASP A 112 -17.56 -15.48 -37.72
CA ASP A 112 -18.74 -15.01 -38.45
C ASP A 112 -19.37 -13.77 -37.78
N LEU A 113 -20.07 -12.97 -38.60
CA LEU A 113 -20.67 -11.71 -38.17
C LEU A 113 -21.70 -11.89 -37.03
N PRO A 114 -22.67 -12.83 -37.11
CA PRO A 114 -23.60 -13.09 -36.01
C PRO A 114 -22.92 -13.40 -34.67
N THR A 115 -21.94 -14.31 -34.65
CA THR A 115 -21.22 -14.67 -33.42
C THR A 115 -20.41 -13.48 -32.88
N CYS A 116 -19.77 -12.70 -33.76
CA CYS A 116 -19.03 -11.50 -33.36
C CYS A 116 -19.95 -10.45 -32.72
N LEU A 117 -21.09 -10.15 -33.34
CA LEU A 117 -22.08 -9.21 -32.82
C LEU A 117 -22.67 -9.71 -31.50
N GLY A 118 -22.97 -11.01 -31.38
CA GLY A 118 -23.41 -11.61 -30.12
C GLY A 118 -22.42 -11.40 -28.98
N GLY A 119 -21.12 -11.60 -29.24
CA GLY A 119 -20.06 -11.33 -28.26
C GLY A 119 -19.94 -9.86 -27.88
N LEU A 120 -20.10 -8.95 -28.84
CA LEU A 120 -20.07 -7.50 -28.59
C LEU A 120 -21.29 -7.04 -27.78
N HIS A 121 -22.49 -7.55 -28.07
CA HIS A 121 -23.69 -7.27 -27.26
C HIS A 121 -23.52 -7.78 -25.82
N GLN A 122 -23.03 -9.00 -25.61
CA GLN A 122 -22.76 -9.50 -24.26
C GLN A 122 -21.72 -8.65 -23.51
N ARG A 123 -20.70 -8.16 -24.22
CA ARG A 123 -19.72 -7.23 -23.65
C ARG A 123 -20.38 -5.91 -23.28
N LEU A 124 -21.23 -5.36 -24.15
CA LEU A 124 -21.96 -4.11 -23.93
C LEU A 124 -22.86 -4.22 -22.71
N GLU A 125 -23.64 -5.30 -22.58
CA GLU A 125 -24.49 -5.57 -21.41
C GLU A 125 -23.67 -5.57 -20.11
N LYS A 126 -22.51 -6.24 -20.09
CA LYS A 126 -21.60 -6.26 -18.93
C LYS A 126 -21.06 -4.87 -18.59
N LEU A 127 -20.76 -4.06 -19.60
CA LEU A 127 -20.26 -2.70 -19.39
C LEU A 127 -21.36 -1.78 -18.86
N LYS A 128 -22.59 -1.83 -19.42
CA LYS A 128 -23.75 -1.08 -18.95
C LYS A 128 -24.15 -1.45 -17.52
N ALA A 129 -24.15 -2.74 -17.19
CA ALA A 129 -24.35 -3.19 -15.81
C ALA A 129 -23.28 -2.65 -14.86
N LYS A 130 -22.01 -2.57 -15.32
CA LYS A 130 -20.93 -2.01 -14.52
C LYS A 130 -21.05 -0.50 -14.35
N GLU A 131 -21.44 0.22 -15.39
CA GLU A 131 -21.72 1.64 -15.34
C GLU A 131 -22.83 1.94 -14.31
N ALA A 132 -23.94 1.20 -14.37
CA ALA A 132 -25.05 1.34 -13.43
C ALA A 132 -24.61 1.10 -11.97
N GLU A 133 -23.80 0.06 -11.72
CA GLU A 133 -23.22 -0.21 -10.39
C GLU A 133 -22.36 0.97 -9.90
N LEU A 134 -21.46 1.49 -10.75
CA LEU A 134 -20.58 2.60 -10.37
C LEU A 134 -21.36 3.90 -10.13
N LYS A 135 -22.36 4.19 -10.97
CA LYS A 135 -23.25 5.35 -10.83
C LYS A 135 -24.05 5.27 -9.54
N HIS A 136 -24.62 4.11 -9.22
CA HIS A 136 -25.29 3.89 -7.94
C HIS A 136 -24.38 4.20 -6.75
N HIS A 137 -23.12 3.74 -6.77
CA HIS A 137 -22.18 4.06 -5.70
C HIS A 137 -21.87 5.55 -5.60
N LEU A 138 -21.71 6.22 -6.74
CA LEU A 138 -21.44 7.66 -6.80
C LEU A 138 -22.61 8.47 -6.23
N ASP A 139 -23.83 8.17 -6.66
CA ASP A 139 -25.06 8.87 -6.25
C ASP A 139 -25.34 8.72 -4.75
N HIS A 140 -25.01 7.56 -4.16
CA HIS A 140 -25.24 7.29 -2.74
C HIS A 140 -24.01 7.58 -1.84
N GLY A 141 -22.90 8.11 -2.40
CA GLY A 141 -21.67 8.38 -1.64
C GLY A 141 -21.01 7.13 -1.04
N THR A 142 -21.28 5.95 -1.59
CA THR A 142 -20.72 4.66 -1.17
C THR A 142 -19.57 4.25 -2.08
N ILE A 143 -18.89 3.15 -1.75
CA ILE A 143 -17.81 2.61 -2.60
C ILE A 143 -18.13 1.18 -3.05
N PRO A 144 -17.67 0.78 -4.24
CA PRO A 144 -17.71 -0.62 -4.66
C PRO A 144 -17.00 -1.54 -3.68
N ARG A 145 -17.43 -2.79 -3.65
CA ARG A 145 -16.85 -3.80 -2.75
C ARG A 145 -15.35 -4.00 -3.02
N VAL A 146 -14.54 -3.78 -1.98
CA VAL A 146 -13.10 -4.03 -2.02
C VAL A 146 -12.80 -5.47 -1.63
N ILE A 147 -12.02 -6.17 -2.47
CA ILE A 147 -11.56 -7.54 -2.21
C ILE A 147 -10.06 -7.50 -1.90
N PHE A 148 -9.72 -7.63 -0.61
CA PHE A 148 -8.33 -7.72 -0.16
C PHE A 148 -7.67 -9.00 -0.66
N GLY A 149 -6.47 -8.90 -1.23
CA GLY A 149 -5.74 -9.99 -1.90
C GLY A 149 -5.99 -10.06 -3.42
N GLY A 150 -6.88 -9.23 -3.94
CA GLY A 150 -7.12 -9.09 -5.38
C GLY A 150 -8.28 -9.93 -5.90
N LYS A 151 -9.08 -9.36 -6.80
CA LYS A 151 -10.29 -9.98 -7.37
C LYS A 151 -9.97 -11.29 -8.13
N GLN A 152 -8.87 -11.32 -8.88
CA GLN A 152 -8.47 -12.52 -9.63
C GLN A 152 -8.16 -13.69 -8.70
N ASN A 153 -7.39 -13.46 -7.64
CA ASN A 153 -7.03 -14.47 -6.65
C ASN A 153 -8.25 -14.95 -5.85
N PHE A 154 -9.21 -14.07 -5.57
CA PHE A 154 -10.51 -14.48 -5.01
C PHE A 154 -11.25 -15.49 -5.92
N TYR A 155 -11.28 -15.26 -7.23
CA TYR A 155 -11.87 -16.25 -8.15
C TYR A 155 -11.04 -17.53 -8.27
N LYS A 156 -9.69 -17.45 -8.21
CA LYS A 156 -8.84 -18.65 -8.13
C LYS A 156 -9.21 -19.47 -6.88
N ARG A 157 -9.42 -18.81 -5.73
CA ARG A 157 -9.84 -19.44 -4.48
C ARG A 157 -11.22 -20.11 -4.59
N LEU A 158 -12.19 -19.46 -5.22
CA LEU A 158 -13.53 -20.03 -5.45
C LEU A 158 -13.49 -21.26 -6.37
N LYS A 159 -12.56 -21.29 -7.33
CA LYS A 159 -12.35 -22.42 -8.24
C LYS A 159 -11.46 -23.53 -7.66
N GLY A 160 -11.06 -23.43 -6.39
CA GLY A 160 -10.17 -24.41 -5.74
C GLY A 160 -8.73 -24.41 -6.26
N LYS A 161 -8.31 -23.38 -7.00
CA LYS A 161 -6.95 -23.29 -7.60
C LYS A 161 -5.88 -22.79 -6.63
N ILE A 162 -6.30 -22.16 -5.53
CA ILE A 162 -5.44 -21.78 -4.40
C ILE A 162 -6.15 -22.17 -3.11
N THR A 163 -5.35 -22.54 -2.12
CA THR A 163 -5.76 -22.87 -0.77
C THR A 163 -6.25 -21.63 0.00
N ASN A 164 -6.87 -21.88 1.15
CA ASN A 164 -7.27 -20.79 2.06
C ASN A 164 -6.04 -20.08 2.67
N GLU A 165 -4.94 -20.80 2.86
CA GLU A 165 -3.71 -20.27 3.42
C GLU A 165 -3.01 -19.35 2.43
N GLU A 166 -2.83 -19.78 1.18
CA GLU A 166 -2.32 -18.93 0.11
C GLU A 166 -3.17 -17.67 -0.07
N TRP A 167 -4.50 -17.79 0.02
CA TRP A 167 -5.38 -16.62 -0.04
C TRP A 167 -5.21 -15.67 1.16
N LYS A 168 -5.00 -16.20 2.36
CA LYS A 168 -4.69 -15.40 3.56
C LYS A 168 -3.32 -14.73 3.46
N ASP A 169 -2.38 -15.40 2.84
CA ASP A 169 -1.01 -14.96 2.63
C ASP A 169 -0.94 -13.73 1.70
N LEU A 170 -1.63 -13.81 0.55
CA LEU A 170 -1.73 -12.74 -0.46
C LEU A 170 -2.28 -11.40 0.04
N ARG A 171 -2.89 -11.39 1.23
CA ARG A 171 -3.47 -10.20 1.85
C ARG A 171 -2.80 -9.85 3.17
N SER A 172 -1.75 -10.55 3.57
CA SER A 172 -1.06 -10.42 4.87
C SER A 172 0.41 -10.04 4.70
N ASN A 173 0.74 -9.40 3.59
CA ASN A 173 2.10 -9.19 3.12
C ASN A 173 2.62 -7.75 3.30
N GLN A 174 2.04 -6.98 4.22
CA GLN A 174 2.39 -5.57 4.44
C GLN A 174 2.48 -5.24 5.94
N LEU A 175 3.50 -4.47 6.32
CA LEU A 175 3.56 -3.73 7.59
C LEU A 175 3.85 -2.27 7.28
N TYR A 176 3.23 -1.36 8.01
CA TYR A 176 3.40 0.08 7.79
C TYR A 176 3.52 0.79 9.13
N ALA A 177 4.44 1.75 9.21
CA ALA A 177 4.56 2.65 10.34
C ALA A 177 4.95 4.05 9.86
N ARG A 178 4.24 5.07 10.33
CA ARG A 178 4.59 6.47 10.02
C ARG A 178 5.54 7.05 11.06
N GLY A 179 6.39 7.96 10.59
CA GLY A 179 7.27 8.76 11.42
C GLY A 179 6.56 9.93 12.11
N ASP A 180 7.20 10.44 13.14
CA ASP A 180 6.81 11.55 14.00
C ASP A 180 8.10 12.25 14.44
N LYS A 181 8.26 13.51 14.00
CA LYS A 181 9.45 14.34 14.30
C LYS A 181 9.75 14.39 15.80
N SER A 182 8.71 14.43 16.63
CA SER A 182 8.85 14.49 18.10
C SER A 182 9.36 13.18 18.73
N LYS A 183 9.50 12.10 17.95
CA LYS A 183 9.84 10.74 18.40
C LYS A 183 11.02 10.12 17.67
N LYS A 184 11.93 10.97 17.18
CA LYS A 184 13.16 10.56 16.47
C LYS A 184 12.87 9.79 15.18
N GLY A 185 12.03 10.36 14.31
CA GLY A 185 11.58 9.68 13.11
C GLY A 185 10.51 8.65 13.46
N ASN A 186 10.80 7.35 13.41
CA ASN A 186 9.79 6.31 13.55
C ASN A 186 9.98 5.45 14.81
N LEU A 187 8.92 5.26 15.61
CA LEU A 187 9.01 4.51 16.87
C LEU A 187 8.83 3.00 16.67
N ASN A 188 8.02 2.62 15.69
CA ASN A 188 7.66 1.23 15.44
C ASN A 188 8.69 0.56 14.52
N ILE A 189 9.16 1.24 13.48
CA ILE A 189 10.14 0.68 12.54
C ILE A 189 11.29 1.68 12.39
N ARG A 190 12.49 1.30 12.84
CA ARG A 190 13.70 2.14 12.78
C ARG A 190 14.69 1.54 11.83
N LEU A 191 15.30 2.39 11.00
CA LEU A 191 16.56 2.04 10.36
C LEU A 191 17.68 2.47 11.31
N LEU A 192 18.76 1.71 11.31
CA LEU A 192 19.96 1.96 12.09
C LEU A 192 21.15 1.70 11.18
N TYR A 193 22.17 2.53 11.30
CA TYR A 193 23.47 2.33 10.68
C TYR A 193 24.49 2.07 11.78
N ASP A 194 25.35 1.08 11.58
CA ASP A 194 26.47 0.76 12.47
C ASP A 194 27.78 1.22 11.84
N ASP A 195 28.32 2.34 12.33
CA ASP A 195 29.56 2.96 11.84
C ASP A 195 30.80 2.06 11.98
N HIS A 196 30.73 0.98 12.77
CA HIS A 196 31.86 0.07 12.98
C HIS A 196 31.91 -1.07 11.98
N THR A 197 30.74 -1.51 11.52
CA THR A 197 30.62 -2.65 10.60
C THR A 197 30.19 -2.23 9.19
N ASP A 198 29.85 -0.95 9.00
CA ASP A 198 29.23 -0.43 7.78
C ASP A 198 27.97 -1.23 7.38
N GLU A 199 27.19 -1.62 8.39
CA GLU A 199 25.98 -2.43 8.18
C GLU A 199 24.70 -1.67 8.56
N CYS A 200 23.72 -1.75 7.68
CA CYS A 200 22.37 -1.24 7.94
C CYS A 200 21.47 -2.30 8.55
N TYR A 201 20.68 -1.91 9.55
CA TYR A 201 19.69 -2.75 10.19
C TYR A 201 18.32 -2.09 10.18
N VAL A 202 17.26 -2.90 10.08
CA VAL A 202 15.90 -2.48 10.42
C VAL A 202 15.47 -3.13 11.73
N GLU A 203 15.05 -2.30 12.67
CA GLU A 203 14.45 -2.72 13.93
C GLU A 203 12.94 -2.48 13.95
N ILE A 204 12.18 -3.55 14.20
CA ILE A 204 10.72 -3.53 14.15
C ILE A 204 10.18 -3.89 15.52
N ALA A 205 9.42 -2.98 16.13
CA ALA A 205 8.69 -3.25 17.36
C ALA A 205 7.68 -4.38 17.14
N ASN A 206 7.78 -5.43 17.95
CA ASN A 206 6.91 -6.60 17.89
C ASN A 206 6.06 -6.72 19.17
N PRO A 207 4.89 -6.07 19.23
CA PRO A 207 4.00 -6.16 20.39
C PRO A 207 3.42 -7.58 20.60
N LEU A 208 3.47 -8.46 19.61
CA LEU A 208 2.97 -9.84 19.75
C LEU A 208 3.86 -10.70 20.65
N GLY A 209 5.16 -10.39 20.67
CA GLY A 209 6.14 -11.02 21.58
C GLY A 209 6.22 -10.36 22.96
N GLN A 210 5.39 -9.35 23.26
CA GLN A 210 5.45 -8.65 24.53
C GLN A 210 5.00 -9.55 25.68
N GLN A 211 5.88 -9.72 26.67
CA GLN A 211 5.56 -10.33 27.96
C GLN A 211 4.96 -9.29 28.92
N GLU A 212 4.13 -9.74 29.86
CA GLU A 212 3.50 -8.86 30.86
C GLU A 212 4.55 -8.08 31.66
N GLY A 213 4.33 -6.76 31.81
CA GLY A 213 5.25 -5.86 32.51
C GLY A 213 6.57 -5.52 31.79
N LYS A 214 6.87 -6.15 30.65
CA LYS A 214 8.09 -5.87 29.86
C LYS A 214 7.79 -5.03 28.62
N HIS A 215 8.82 -4.35 28.11
CA HIS A 215 8.74 -3.71 26.80
C HIS A 215 8.59 -4.75 25.69
N ALA A 216 7.89 -4.38 24.62
CA ALA A 216 7.78 -5.21 23.43
C ALA A 216 9.18 -5.45 22.83
N PRO A 217 9.53 -6.71 22.49
CA PRO A 217 10.80 -7.00 21.82
C PRO A 217 10.84 -6.31 20.46
N ARG A 218 12.05 -6.08 19.96
CA ARG A 218 12.28 -5.61 18.58
C ARG A 218 12.89 -6.74 17.77
N LEU A 219 12.30 -7.00 16.60
CA LEU A 219 12.95 -7.83 15.57
C LEU A 219 14.04 -7.00 14.93
N ARG A 220 15.20 -7.58 14.63
CA ARG A 220 16.34 -6.88 14.05
C ARG A 220 16.82 -7.66 12.83
N PHE A 221 16.78 -7.01 11.67
CA PHE A 221 17.17 -7.61 10.41
C PHE A 221 18.27 -6.79 9.73
N PRO A 222 19.35 -7.41 9.22
CA PRO A 222 20.28 -6.73 8.32
C PRO A 222 19.57 -6.39 7.00
N VAL A 223 19.93 -5.24 6.43
CA VAL A 223 19.30 -4.67 5.25
C VAL A 223 20.38 -4.31 4.23
N SER A 224 20.21 -4.77 2.99
CA SER A 224 21.02 -4.34 1.85
C SER A 224 20.49 -3.02 1.34
N VAL A 225 21.33 -1.99 1.47
CA VAL A 225 21.10 -0.63 0.98
C VAL A 225 21.90 -0.44 -0.32
N PRO A 226 21.32 0.12 -1.40
CA PRO A 226 22.10 0.46 -2.58
C PRO A 226 23.09 1.59 -2.27
N GLU A 227 24.37 1.39 -2.58
CA GLU A 227 25.49 2.33 -2.31
C GLU A 227 25.16 3.78 -2.69
N LYS A 228 24.52 3.98 -3.84
CA LYS A 228 24.12 5.31 -4.36
C LYS A 228 23.27 6.13 -3.36
N TYR A 229 22.54 5.49 -2.46
CA TYR A 229 21.59 6.12 -1.56
C TYR A 229 22.00 6.00 -0.09
N GLU A 230 23.18 5.45 0.19
CA GLU A 230 23.60 5.12 1.54
C GLU A 230 23.72 6.37 2.43
N GLU A 231 24.56 7.34 2.03
CA GLU A 231 24.72 8.62 2.75
C GLU A 231 23.37 9.33 2.94
N GLU A 232 22.57 9.42 1.88
CA GLU A 232 21.24 10.03 1.92
C GLU A 232 20.32 9.37 2.96
N ILE A 233 20.31 8.03 3.03
CA ILE A 233 19.48 7.28 3.97
C ILE A 233 20.02 7.46 5.40
N ILE A 234 21.33 7.44 5.58
CA ILE A 234 21.97 7.67 6.89
C ILE A 234 21.58 9.04 7.42
N ASP A 235 21.68 10.10 6.62
CA ASP A 235 21.35 11.47 7.02
C ASP A 235 19.88 11.59 7.47
N VAL A 236 18.96 11.02 6.69
CA VAL A 236 17.51 11.05 7.00
C VAL A 236 17.20 10.30 8.31
N VAL A 237 17.88 9.18 8.56
CA VAL A 237 17.57 8.27 9.66
C VAL A 237 18.25 8.69 10.96
N MET A 238 19.52 9.08 10.89
CA MET A 238 20.34 9.46 12.03
C MET A 238 20.02 10.87 12.52
N GLY A 239 19.54 11.74 11.63
CA GLY A 239 19.20 13.12 11.92
C GLY A 239 20.43 14.03 12.01
N GLU A 240 20.20 15.33 11.96
CA GLU A 240 21.26 16.34 11.95
C GLU A 240 21.57 16.82 13.37
N GLN A 241 22.86 16.91 13.71
CA GLN A 241 23.27 17.51 14.97
C GLN A 241 23.18 19.03 14.87
N VAL A 242 22.17 19.61 15.51
CA VAL A 242 21.89 21.07 15.48
C VAL A 242 22.48 21.83 16.67
N GLY A 243 23.05 21.11 17.65
CA GLY A 243 23.72 21.76 18.78
C GLY A 243 24.12 20.79 19.89
N VAL A 244 24.47 21.36 21.04
CA VAL A 244 24.85 20.62 22.24
C VAL A 244 24.06 21.18 23.42
N SER A 245 23.45 20.30 24.20
CA SER A 245 22.74 20.68 25.43
C SER A 245 23.71 21.24 26.48
N ALA A 246 23.19 21.97 27.47
CA ALA A 246 23.99 22.48 28.60
C ALA A 246 24.77 21.39 29.37
N LYS A 247 24.45 20.10 29.16
CA LYS A 247 25.13 18.94 29.76
C LYS A 247 26.08 18.23 28.79
N GLY A 248 26.46 18.86 27.67
CA GLY A 248 27.39 18.28 26.69
C GLY A 248 26.81 17.21 25.76
N LYS A 249 25.51 16.90 25.84
CA LYS A 249 24.88 15.91 24.95
C LYS A 249 24.47 16.53 23.62
N PRO A 250 24.73 15.89 22.46
CA PRO A 250 24.31 16.39 21.16
C PRO A 250 22.77 16.49 21.09
N ILE A 251 22.30 17.60 20.53
CA ILE A 251 20.90 17.82 20.18
C ILE A 251 20.77 17.45 18.72
N ILE A 252 20.02 16.37 18.46
CA ILE A 252 19.80 15.84 17.13
C ILE A 252 18.38 16.18 16.70
N GLU A 253 18.28 16.83 15.55
CA GLU A 253 17.02 17.10 14.88
C GLU A 253 16.73 15.98 13.88
N TYR A 254 15.59 15.32 14.04
CA TYR A 254 15.19 14.20 13.19
C TYR A 254 14.17 14.62 12.16
N GLN A 255 14.28 14.09 10.96
CA GLN A 255 13.22 14.17 9.96
C GLN A 255 12.21 13.03 10.16
N PRO A 256 10.90 13.28 10.03
CA PRO A 256 9.91 12.21 10.06
C PRO A 256 9.98 11.40 8.76
N TYR A 257 10.19 10.09 8.89
CA TYR A 257 10.13 9.17 7.77
C TYR A 257 9.10 8.06 8.02
N THR A 258 8.41 7.65 6.97
CA THR A 258 7.49 6.52 6.97
C THR A 258 8.22 5.29 6.46
N VAL A 259 7.94 4.13 7.07
CA VAL A 259 8.49 2.86 6.61
C VAL A 259 7.33 1.92 6.26
N GLU A 260 7.43 1.33 5.08
CA GLU A 260 6.55 0.27 4.63
C GLU A 260 7.37 -0.98 4.31
N ILE A 261 7.00 -2.11 4.90
CA ILE A 261 7.61 -3.41 4.62
C ILE A 261 6.63 -4.22 3.78
N GLN A 262 7.09 -4.69 2.63
CA GLN A 262 6.32 -5.54 1.72
C GLN A 262 7.00 -6.88 1.52
N ARG A 263 6.24 -7.97 1.61
CA ARG A 263 6.70 -9.30 1.23
C ARG A 263 6.23 -9.65 -0.18
N LYS A 264 7.17 -10.07 -1.04
CA LYS A 264 6.93 -10.48 -2.44
C LYS A 264 7.81 -11.69 -2.75
N ASN A 265 7.20 -12.78 -3.24
CA ASN A 265 7.91 -14.01 -3.62
C ASN A 265 8.84 -14.57 -2.54
N GLY A 266 8.44 -14.46 -1.27
CA GLY A 266 9.26 -14.90 -0.11
C GLY A 266 10.33 -13.91 0.33
N GLU A 267 10.55 -12.82 -0.41
CA GLU A 267 11.52 -11.78 -0.08
C GLU A 267 10.84 -10.57 0.56
N TYR A 268 11.59 -9.82 1.37
CA TYR A 268 11.09 -8.68 2.14
C TYR A 268 11.80 -7.40 1.72
N TYR A 269 11.01 -6.40 1.40
CA TYR A 269 11.46 -5.10 0.91
C TYR A 269 11.03 -4.03 1.89
N VAL A 270 11.99 -3.20 2.31
CA VAL A 270 11.77 -2.04 3.18
C VAL A 270 11.74 -0.81 2.29
N GLN A 271 10.61 -0.10 2.31
CA GLN A 271 10.41 1.15 1.60
C GLN A 271 10.48 2.29 2.61
N LEU A 272 11.50 3.11 2.50
CA LEU A 272 11.66 4.34 3.27
C LEU A 272 11.07 5.50 2.47
N ILE A 273 10.15 6.25 3.10
CA ILE A 273 9.42 7.34 2.48
C ILE A 273 9.60 8.60 3.34
N TYR A 274 10.18 9.65 2.78
CA TYR A 274 10.43 10.93 3.46
C TYR A 274 10.20 12.09 2.50
N GLU A 275 10.16 13.29 3.06
CA GLU A 275 10.05 14.53 2.29
C GLU A 275 11.43 15.16 2.17
N GLU A 276 11.84 15.43 0.94
CA GLU A 276 13.11 16.07 0.60
C GLU A 276 12.85 17.54 0.21
N GLU A 277 13.61 18.48 0.79
CA GLU A 277 13.60 19.87 0.38
C GLU A 277 14.47 20.05 -0.88
N VAL A 278 13.82 20.19 -2.03
CA VAL A 278 14.52 20.41 -3.30
C VAL A 278 14.76 21.91 -3.48
N TYR A 279 15.99 22.39 -3.24
CA TYR A 279 16.40 23.74 -3.60
C TYR A 279 16.75 23.82 -5.09
N GLY A 280 15.75 24.10 -5.94
CA GLY A 280 15.95 24.29 -7.38
C GLY A 280 15.83 25.75 -7.82
N ARG A 281 16.91 26.33 -8.38
CA ARG A 281 16.82 27.51 -9.26
C ARG A 281 15.81 27.21 -10.37
N LYS A 282 14.79 28.06 -10.54
CA LYS A 282 13.84 28.01 -11.64
C LYS A 282 14.58 28.22 -12.98
N HIS A 283 14.92 27.15 -13.67
CA HIS A 283 14.91 27.18 -15.12
C HIS A 283 13.56 26.64 -15.58
N CYS A 284 12.69 27.57 -15.96
CA CYS A 284 11.41 27.29 -16.60
C CYS A 284 11.68 26.55 -17.91
N PHE A 285 11.49 25.23 -17.90
CA PHE A 285 11.14 24.49 -19.11
C PHE A 285 9.65 24.18 -19.02
N GLU A 286 8.88 24.76 -19.95
CA GLU A 286 7.48 24.41 -20.16
C GLU A 286 7.37 22.91 -20.39
N THR A 287 6.82 22.21 -19.39
CA THR A 287 6.55 20.79 -19.48
C THR A 287 5.25 20.59 -20.26
N ARG A 288 5.38 20.06 -21.48
CA ARG A 288 4.28 19.38 -22.17
C ARG A 288 3.68 18.34 -21.21
N LYS A 289 2.36 18.42 -21.02
CA LYS A 289 1.57 17.45 -20.23
C LYS A 289 1.90 16.02 -20.69
N LEU A 290 2.60 15.26 -19.85
CA LEU A 290 2.76 13.83 -19.98
C LEU A 290 1.74 13.15 -19.05
N HIS A 291 0.93 12.28 -19.63
CA HIS A 291 -0.06 11.44 -18.93
C HIS A 291 0.63 10.49 -17.92
N PRO A 292 -0.03 10.17 -16.79
CA PRO A 292 0.50 9.18 -15.86
C PRO A 292 0.48 7.78 -16.49
N ILE A 293 1.62 7.10 -16.43
CA ILE A 293 1.79 5.71 -16.83
C ILE A 293 1.05 4.83 -15.81
N GLU A 294 -0.13 4.37 -16.19
CA GLU A 294 -0.74 3.17 -15.62
C GLU A 294 -0.01 1.93 -16.15
N SER A 295 0.73 1.23 -15.29
CA SER A 295 0.85 -0.23 -15.37
C SER A 295 1.55 -0.75 -14.10
N ILE A 296 1.32 -2.03 -13.79
CA ILE A 296 1.88 -2.79 -12.66
C ILE A 296 1.09 -2.62 -11.35
N LEU A 297 -0.17 -3.02 -11.38
CA LEU A 297 -0.85 -3.65 -10.24
C LEU A 297 -2.04 -4.47 -10.75
N LEU A 298 -1.77 -5.49 -11.58
CA LEU A 298 -2.71 -6.58 -11.88
C LEU A 298 -1.93 -7.73 -12.57
N SER A 299 -1.37 -8.63 -11.77
CA SER A 299 -1.04 -10.02 -12.13
C SER A 299 -1.03 -10.87 -10.85
#